data_AF-A0A836TEJ5-F1
#
_entry.id   AF-A0A836TEJ5-F1
#
_cell.length_a   1.000
_cell.length_b   1.000
_cell.length_c   1.000
_cell.angle_alpha   90.00
_cell.angle_beta   90.00
_cell.angle_gamma   90.00
#
_symmetry.space_group_name_H-M   'P 1'
#
loop_
_entity.id
_entity.type
_entity.pdbx_description
1 polymer ?
#
loop_
_entity_poly.entity_id
_entity_poly.type
_entity_poly.pdbx_seq_one_letter_code
_entity_poly.pdbx_strand_id
1 'polypeptide(L)' 'MKSYKKELWFNIPARMDFQNITSDVRECLRESSIQEGLVLVNA' A
#
# COMPACT_ATOMS: atom_id res chain seq x y z
N MET A 1 -20.67 -2.50 0.02
CA MET A 1 -19.36 -2.45 -0.66
C MET A 1 -18.32 -2.08 0.39
N LYS A 2 -17.32 -2.94 0.67
CA LYS A 2 -16.26 -2.61 1.62
C LYS A 2 -15.20 -1.78 0.91
N SER A 3 -14.73 -0.71 1.55
CA SER A 3 -13.60 0.09 1.10
C SER A 3 -12.54 0.11 2.20
N TYR A 4 -11.28 0.16 1.80
CA TYR A 4 -10.13 0.22 2.70
C TYR A 4 -9.17 1.28 2.15
N LYS A 5 -8.65 2.14 3.03
CA LYS A 5 -7.67 3.17 2.69
C LYS A 5 -6.57 3.16 3.74
N LYS A 6 -5.31 3.09 3.31
CA LYS A 6 -4.12 3.25 4.15
C LYS A 6 -3.16 4.20 3.43
N GLU A 7 -2.50 5.05 4.19
CA GLU A 7 -1.44 5.93 3.68
C GLU A 7 -0.09 5.35 4.09
N LEU A 8 0.79 5.16 3.12
CA LEU A 8 2.16 4.70 3.35
C LEU A 8 3.08 5.91 3.33
N TRP A 9 3.77 6.15 4.42
CA TRP A 9 4.69 7.27 4.59
C TRP A 9 6.13 6.76 4.53
N PHE A 10 6.96 7.42 3.73
CA PHE A 10 8.36 7.07 3.55
C PHE A 10 9.24 8.28 3.82
N ASN A 11 10.29 8.08 4.61
CA ASN A 11 11.35 9.07 4.78
C ASN A 11 12.57 8.58 4.00
N ILE A 12 12.76 9.13 2.79
CA ILE A 12 13.87 8.77 1.92
C ILE A 12 15.00 9.78 2.14
N PRO A 13 16.13 9.40 2.78
CA PRO A 13 17.20 10.32 3.13
C PRO A 13 18.02 10.78 1.91
N ALA A 14 17.97 10.03 0.81
CA ALA A 14 18.61 10.38 -0.44
C ALA A 14 17.66 11.15 -1.36
N ARG A 15 18.21 11.93 -2.30
CA ARG A 15 17.42 12.62 -3.32
C ARG A 15 16.60 11.67 -4.22
N MET A 16 17.06 10.43 -4.38
CA MET A 16 16.41 9.40 -5.19
C MET A 16 16.65 8.03 -4.54
N ASP A 17 15.61 7.22 -4.47
CA ASP A 17 15.65 5.84 -4.01
C ASP A 17 14.50 5.04 -4.63
N PHE A 18 14.62 3.72 -4.63
CA PHE A 18 13.59 2.79 -5.10
C PHE A 18 13.12 1.91 -3.94
N GLN A 19 12.02 2.31 -3.30
CA GLN A 19 11.41 1.52 -2.23
C GLN A 19 10.46 0.47 -2.81
N ASN A 20 10.70 -0.80 -2.48
CA ASN A 20 9.75 -1.89 -2.77
C ASN A 20 8.66 -1.92 -1.69
N ILE A 21 7.41 -1.72 -2.09
CA ILE A 21 6.23 -1.64 -1.20
C ILE A 21 5.36 -2.90 -1.24
N THR A 22 5.80 -3.99 -1.89
CA THR A 22 4.98 -5.19 -2.10
C THR A 22 4.54 -5.83 -0.77
N SER A 23 5.40 -5.81 0.25
CA SER A 23 5.06 -6.30 1.60
C SER A 23 3.96 -5.47 2.25
N ASP A 24 4.07 -4.15 2.13
CA ASP A 24 3.17 -3.19 2.79
C ASP A 24 1.77 -3.27 2.17
N VAL A 25 1.71 -3.38 0.82
CA VAL A 25 0.46 -3.60 0.10
C VAL A 25 -0.17 -4.96 0.44
N ARG A 26 0.63 -6.02 0.65
CA ARG A 26 0.10 -7.32 1.11
C ARG A 26 -0.48 -7.23 2.51
N GLU A 27 0.12 -6.45 3.39
CA GLU A 27 -0.46 -6.20 4.72
C GLU A 27 -1.78 -5.44 4.62
N CYS A 28 -1.85 -4.40 3.77
CA CYS A 28 -3.09 -3.69 3.47
C CYS A 28 -4.21 -4.63 2.99
N LEU A 29 -3.89 -5.55 2.08
CA LEU A 29 -4.84 -6.56 1.59
C LEU A 29 -5.35 -7.45 2.72
N ARG A 30 -4.46 -7.95 3.59
CA ARG A 30 -4.84 -8.78 4.75
C ARG A 30 -5.74 -8.01 5.72
N GLU A 31 -5.39 -6.77 6.07
CA GLU A 31 -6.19 -5.92 6.95
C GLU A 31 -7.56 -5.58 6.35
N SER A 32 -7.63 -5.34 5.04
CA SER A 32 -8.87 -4.96 4.35
C SER A 32 -9.97 -6.03 4.40
N SER A 33 -9.58 -7.31 4.55
CA SER A 33 -10.49 -8.48 4.47
C SER A 33 -11.36 -8.51 3.20
N ILE A 34 -10.90 -7.87 2.11
CA ILE A 34 -11.52 -7.93 0.78
C ILE A 34 -10.99 -9.17 0.08
N GLN A 35 -11.87 -10.10 -0.29
CA GLN A 35 -11.47 -11.36 -0.95
C GLN A 35 -11.34 -11.21 -2.47
N GLU A 36 -12.25 -10.45 -3.08
CA GLU A 36 -12.25 -10.17 -4.52
C GLU A 36 -12.51 -8.68 -4.73
N GLY A 37 -11.69 -8.04 -5.56
CA GLY A 37 -11.77 -6.60 -5.80
C GLY A 37 -10.57 -6.06 -6.55
N LEU A 38 -10.41 -4.74 -6.49
CA LEU A 38 -9.32 -4.00 -7.13
C LEU A 38 -8.58 -3.19 -6.08
N VAL A 39 -7.27 -3.02 -6.26
CA VAL A 39 -6.41 -2.17 -5.42
C VAL A 39 -5.86 -1.04 -6.29
N LEU A 40 -6.05 0.20 -5.85
CA LEU A 40 -5.40 1.38 -6.41
C LEU A 40 -4.21 1.76 -5.55
N VAL A 41 -3.05 1.94 -6.16
CA VAL A 41 -1.85 2.48 -5.50
C VAL A 41 -1.44 3.72 -6.28
N ASN A 42 -1.34 4.85 -5.58
CA ASN A 42 -0.94 6.13 -6.14
C ASN A 42 0.04 6.84 -5.19
N ALA A 43 0.86 7.72 -5.75
CA ALA A 43 1.81 8.58 -5.04
C ALA A 43 1.49 10.06 -5.31
#